data_AF-A0A7C7L4W0-F1
#
_entry.id   AF-A0A7C7L4W0-F1
#
_cell.length_a   1.000
_cell.length_b   1.000
_cell.length_c   1.000
_cell.angle_alpha   90.00
_cell.angle_beta   90.00
_cell.angle_gamma   90.00
#
_symmetry.space_group_name_H-M   'P 1'
#
loop_
_entity.id
_entity.type
_entity.pdbx_description
1 polymer ?
#
loop_
_entity_poly.entity_id
_entity_poly.type
_entity_poly.pdbx_seq_one_letter_code
_entity_poly.pdbx_strand_id
1 'polypeptide(L)'
;MRVLREELAKFILSRLFGRFGINVITEYQLYKMPTRIDMLAVCTRNQIESLRSQSCFIDFRMHNLLEYKSMRRSFNLEAYYLAISKAYAYMAQCNVEDLKEISIWALCERKPLKLMRKYGHIAEFTPVEGYAGIYRSDDKVPFYVLVMNELEIEERNYVLLNFAGKERLELYVRHLAERGLIEELRHAYLVNPHWVSEVIDVSMIRG
;
A
#
# COMPACT_ATOMS: atom_id res chain seq x y z
N MET A 1 -10.98 -11.58 12.42
CA MET A 1 -11.20 -10.57 11.35
C MET A 1 -9.99 -9.70 11.02
N ARG A 2 -9.27 -9.06 11.97
CA ARG A 2 -8.14 -8.14 11.65
C ARG A 2 -6.93 -8.83 10.99
N VAL A 3 -6.43 -9.90 11.61
CA VAL A 3 -5.28 -10.68 11.08
C VAL A 3 -5.60 -11.17 9.67
N LEU A 4 -6.84 -11.64 9.44
CA LEU A 4 -7.31 -12.04 8.12
C LEU A 4 -7.25 -10.92 7.08
N ARG A 5 -7.54 -9.65 7.41
CA ARG A 5 -7.49 -8.55 6.43
C ARG A 5 -6.05 -8.18 6.06
N GLU A 6 -5.14 -8.17 7.03
CA GLU A 6 -3.71 -7.88 6.80
C GLU A 6 -3.05 -9.01 6.00
N GLU A 7 -3.33 -10.27 6.34
CA GLU A 7 -2.86 -11.44 5.59
C GLU A 7 -3.45 -11.50 4.17
N LEU A 8 -4.73 -11.19 4.02
CA LEU A 8 -5.38 -11.11 2.70
C LEU A 8 -4.78 -9.98 1.84
N ALA A 9 -4.46 -8.83 2.45
CA ALA A 9 -3.76 -7.76 1.76
C ALA A 9 -2.39 -8.21 1.25
N LYS A 10 -1.59 -8.87 2.10
CA LYS A 10 -0.30 -9.44 1.70
C LYS A 10 -0.45 -10.46 0.58
N PHE A 11 -1.44 -11.35 0.67
CA PHE A 11 -1.70 -12.36 -0.37
C PHE A 11 -2.07 -11.73 -1.72
N ILE A 12 -2.99 -10.76 -1.71
CA ILE A 12 -3.44 -10.08 -2.94
C ILE A 12 -2.30 -9.24 -3.54
N LEU A 13 -1.54 -8.51 -2.72
CA LEU A 13 -0.36 -7.78 -3.17
C LEU A 13 0.70 -8.70 -3.75
N SER A 14 0.93 -9.87 -3.14
CA SER A 14 1.86 -10.86 -3.68
C SER A 14 1.45 -11.35 -5.07
N ARG A 15 0.14 -11.56 -5.29
CA ARG A 15 -0.38 -11.88 -6.63
C ARG A 15 -0.21 -10.73 -7.61
N LEU A 16 -0.50 -9.49 -7.20
CA LEU A 16 -0.28 -8.31 -8.03
C LEU A 16 1.19 -8.24 -8.48
N PHE A 17 2.13 -8.28 -7.55
CA PHE A 17 3.56 -8.23 -7.84
C PHE A 17 4.02 -9.42 -8.69
N GLY A 18 3.48 -10.61 -8.46
CA GLY A 18 3.72 -11.80 -9.28
C GLY A 18 3.35 -11.63 -10.76
N ARG A 19 2.34 -10.81 -11.09
CA ARG A 19 1.98 -10.49 -12.50
C ARG A 19 3.09 -9.73 -13.23
N PHE A 20 3.95 -9.04 -12.48
CA PHE A 20 5.12 -8.33 -12.99
C PHE A 20 6.42 -9.16 -12.86
N GLY A 21 6.32 -10.42 -12.42
CA GLY A 21 7.46 -11.30 -12.14
C GLY A 21 8.26 -10.88 -10.90
N ILE A 22 7.75 -9.96 -10.06
CA ILE A 22 8.42 -9.48 -8.86
C ILE A 22 8.31 -10.55 -7.77
N ASN A 23 9.46 -10.96 -7.23
CA ASN A 23 9.48 -11.86 -6.08
C ASN A 23 9.25 -11.08 -4.79
N VAL A 24 8.35 -11.60 -3.95
CA VAL A 24 8.03 -10.98 -2.67
C VAL A 24 8.18 -11.97 -1.52
N ILE A 25 8.67 -11.47 -0.40
CA ILE A 25 8.81 -12.22 0.84
C ILE A 25 7.94 -11.51 1.89
N THR A 26 6.89 -12.18 2.35
CA THR A 26 6.08 -11.70 3.47
C THR A 26 6.78 -12.03 4.79
N GLU A 27 6.58 -11.19 5.81
CA GLU A 27 7.15 -11.40 7.16
C GLU A 27 8.68 -11.58 7.15
N TYR A 28 9.37 -10.79 6.32
CA TYR A 28 10.81 -10.87 6.13
C TYR A 28 11.53 -10.60 7.45
N GLN A 29 12.33 -11.59 7.85
CA GLN A 29 13.05 -11.59 9.11
C GLN A 29 14.34 -10.77 8.99
N LEU A 30 14.43 -9.70 9.79
CA LEU A 30 15.65 -8.91 9.95
C LEU A 30 16.50 -9.52 11.07
N TYR A 31 17.67 -10.06 10.71
CA TYR A 31 18.60 -10.74 11.61
C TYR A 31 17.86 -11.69 12.59
N LYS A 32 18.24 -11.68 13.87
CA LYS A 32 17.53 -12.33 14.97
C LYS A 32 16.62 -11.35 15.73
N MET A 33 16.25 -10.21 15.14
CA MET A 33 15.39 -9.23 15.80
C MET A 33 13.95 -9.76 15.89
N PRO A 34 13.18 -9.40 16.93
CA PRO A 34 11.77 -9.78 17.01
C PRO A 34 10.91 -9.12 15.93
N THR A 35 11.39 -8.05 15.30
CA THR A 35 10.63 -7.27 14.33
C THR A 35 10.87 -7.75 12.89
N ARG A 36 9.79 -7.84 12.11
CA ARG A 36 9.78 -8.25 10.70
C ARG A 36 9.31 -7.12 9.81
N ILE A 37 9.73 -7.13 8.55
CA ILE A 37 9.14 -6.29 7.49
C ILE A 37 7.90 -7.03 6.99
N ASP A 38 6.76 -6.34 6.91
CA ASP A 38 5.48 -6.99 6.57
C ASP A 38 5.56 -7.63 5.16
N MET A 39 6.18 -6.95 4.21
CA MET A 39 6.50 -7.49 2.88
C MET A 39 7.74 -6.81 2.29
N LEU A 40 8.66 -7.62 1.76
CA LEU A 40 9.82 -7.18 1.00
C LEU A 40 9.63 -7.55 -0.48
N ALA A 41 9.76 -6.58 -1.38
CA ALA A 41 9.75 -6.80 -2.83
C ALA A 41 11.11 -6.42 -3.43
N VAL A 42 11.80 -7.38 -4.06
CA VAL A 42 13.08 -7.16 -4.75
C VAL A 42 12.83 -7.18 -6.24
N CYS A 43 13.22 -6.11 -6.92
CA CYS A 43 12.84 -5.84 -8.30
C CYS A 43 14.07 -5.64 -9.19
N THR A 44 13.94 -5.98 -10.47
CA THR A 44 14.85 -5.52 -11.53
C THR A 44 14.33 -4.23 -12.15
N ARG A 45 15.19 -3.52 -12.91
CA ARG A 45 14.78 -2.28 -13.62
C ARG A 45 13.56 -2.49 -14.52
N ASN A 46 13.54 -3.56 -15.31
CA ASN A 46 12.40 -3.86 -16.20
C ASN A 46 11.10 -4.10 -15.42
N GLN A 47 11.19 -4.74 -14.25
CA GLN A 47 10.03 -4.97 -13.40
C GLN A 47 9.50 -3.67 -12.80
N ILE A 48 10.39 -2.77 -12.38
CA ILE A 48 10.05 -1.44 -11.88
C ILE A 48 9.30 -0.64 -12.96
N GLU A 49 9.82 -0.62 -14.19
CA GLU A 49 9.19 0.08 -15.31
C GLU A 49 7.79 -0.47 -15.62
N SER A 50 7.65 -1.79 -15.68
CA SER A 50 6.36 -2.43 -15.92
C SER A 50 5.35 -2.14 -14.80
N LEU A 51 5.77 -2.27 -13.53
CA LEU A 51 4.93 -1.98 -12.37
C LEU A 51 4.48 -0.51 -12.34
N ARG A 52 5.40 0.43 -12.60
CA ARG A 52 5.12 1.88 -12.61
C ARG A 52 4.07 2.24 -13.65
N SER A 53 4.07 1.57 -14.81
CA SER A 53 3.13 1.86 -15.88
C SER A 53 1.68 1.43 -15.58
N GLN A 54 1.48 0.52 -14.62
CA GLN A 54 0.21 -0.18 -14.41
C GLN A 54 -0.28 -0.16 -12.96
N SER A 55 0.45 0.50 -12.05
CA SER A 55 0.09 0.57 -10.64
C SER A 55 0.42 1.95 -10.05
N CYS A 56 -0.05 2.20 -8.84
CA CYS A 56 0.30 3.39 -8.05
C CYS A 56 1.66 3.30 -7.33
N PHE A 57 2.43 2.23 -7.53
CA PHE A 57 3.78 2.11 -6.98
C PHE A 57 4.79 2.83 -7.89
N ILE A 58 4.70 4.17 -7.87
CA ILE A 58 5.33 5.05 -8.86
C ILE A 58 6.85 5.14 -8.77
N ASP A 59 7.44 4.84 -7.62
CA ASP A 59 8.88 4.94 -7.41
C ASP A 59 9.40 3.74 -6.62
N PHE A 60 8.98 2.55 -7.02
CA PHE A 60 9.67 1.34 -6.61
C PHE A 60 11.14 1.41 -7.04
N ARG A 61 12.00 1.03 -6.12
CA ARG A 61 13.45 0.90 -6.29
C ARG A 61 13.80 -0.60 -6.40
N MET A 62 15.08 -0.93 -6.35
CA MET A 62 15.53 -2.33 -6.40
C MET A 62 15.04 -3.12 -5.18
N HIS A 63 14.94 -2.48 -4.02
CA HIS A 63 14.50 -3.07 -2.76
C HIS A 63 13.35 -2.25 -2.14
N ASN A 64 12.19 -2.85 -1.94
CA ASN A 64 11.00 -2.12 -1.49
C ASN A 64 10.43 -2.78 -0.23
N LEU A 65 10.42 -2.02 0.87
CA LEU A 65 9.92 -2.46 2.16
C LEU A 65 8.50 -1.91 2.33
N LEU A 66 7.51 -2.80 2.32
CA LEU A 66 6.12 -2.45 2.49
C LEU A 66 5.71 -2.70 3.95
N GLU A 67 5.05 -1.71 4.54
CA GLU A 67 4.48 -1.74 5.89
C GLU A 67 2.98 -1.50 5.79
N TYR A 68 2.17 -2.48 6.19
CA TYR A 68 0.72 -2.35 6.17
C TYR A 68 0.21 -1.87 7.52
N LYS A 69 -0.60 -0.80 7.55
CA LYS A 69 -1.28 -0.34 8.78
C LYS A 69 -2.79 -0.20 8.58
N SER A 70 -3.54 -0.98 9.34
CA SER A 70 -5.00 -1.02 9.36
C SER A 70 -5.66 0.19 10.08
N MET A 71 -6.96 0.45 9.81
CA MET A 71 -7.81 1.54 10.35
C MET A 71 -7.54 2.00 11.79
N ARG A 72 -7.32 1.04 12.69
CA ARG A 72 -7.28 1.26 14.14
C ARG A 72 -5.90 1.66 14.65
N ARG A 73 -4.85 1.55 13.84
CA ARG A 73 -3.51 2.06 14.14
C ARG A 73 -3.14 3.08 13.07
N SER A 74 -3.31 4.36 13.38
CA SER A 74 -2.73 5.40 12.53
C SER A 74 -1.22 5.16 12.47
N PHE A 75 -0.65 5.25 11.27
CA PHE A 75 0.80 5.26 11.11
C PHE A 75 1.34 6.45 11.93
N ASN A 76 2.02 6.16 13.03
CA ASN A 76 2.44 7.13 14.03
C ASN A 76 3.95 7.32 13.99
N LEU A 77 4.48 8.20 14.85
CA LEU A 77 5.91 8.49 14.89
C LEU A 77 6.78 7.27 15.21
N GLU A 78 6.30 6.39 16.10
CA GLU A 78 6.99 5.14 16.43
C GLU A 78 7.05 4.20 15.23
N ALA A 79 5.94 4.02 14.50
CA ALA A 79 5.90 3.23 13.29
C ALA A 79 6.79 3.79 12.19
N TYR A 80 6.88 5.12 12.08
CA TYR A 80 7.83 5.80 11.19
C TYR A 80 9.27 5.44 11.54
N TYR A 81 9.68 5.64 12.81
CA TYR A 81 11.05 5.29 13.23
C TYR A 81 11.35 3.81 13.03
N LEU A 82 10.42 2.93 13.37
CA LEU A 82 10.59 1.50 13.18
C LEU A 82 10.79 1.14 11.70
N ALA A 83 10.04 1.74 10.78
CA ALA A 83 10.19 1.52 9.35
C ALA A 83 11.57 2.00 8.84
N ILE A 84 12.02 3.18 9.28
CA ILE A 84 13.36 3.69 8.95
C ILE A 84 14.45 2.74 9.49
N SER A 85 14.35 2.33 10.76
CA SER A 85 15.31 1.39 11.36
C SER A 85 15.36 0.06 10.63
N LYS A 86 14.20 -0.45 10.17
CA LYS A 86 14.12 -1.67 9.36
C LYS A 86 14.87 -1.52 8.02
N ALA A 87 14.77 -0.37 7.36
CA ALA A 87 15.49 -0.12 6.11
C ALA A 87 17.01 -0.13 6.30
N TYR A 88 17.53 0.54 7.34
CA TYR A 88 18.97 0.49 7.65
C TYR A 88 19.43 -0.92 8.05
N ALA A 89 18.64 -1.63 8.85
CA ALA A 89 18.94 -3.01 9.20
C ALA A 89 18.96 -3.93 7.97
N TYR A 90 18.00 -3.75 7.05
CA TYR A 90 17.95 -4.47 5.79
C TYR A 90 19.18 -4.18 4.91
N MET A 91 19.51 -2.89 4.75
CA MET A 91 20.67 -2.44 3.99
C MET A 91 21.95 -3.13 4.47
N ALA A 92 22.19 -3.12 5.79
CA ALA A 92 23.34 -3.78 6.40
C ALA A 92 23.31 -5.30 6.27
N GLN A 93 22.14 -5.93 6.38
CA GLN A 93 22.01 -7.40 6.29
C GLN A 93 22.28 -7.91 4.87
N CYS A 94 21.83 -7.15 3.86
CA CYS A 94 21.88 -7.55 2.47
C CYS A 94 23.04 -6.92 1.70
N ASN A 95 23.91 -6.16 2.37
CA ASN A 95 25.02 -5.40 1.77
C ASN A 95 24.57 -4.52 0.58
N VAL A 96 23.42 -3.85 0.71
CA VAL A 96 22.99 -2.86 -0.28
C VAL A 96 23.83 -1.61 -0.10
N GLU A 97 24.55 -1.18 -1.15
CA GLU A 97 25.55 -0.12 -1.04
C GLU A 97 24.94 1.29 -1.06
N ASP A 98 23.87 1.50 -1.83
CA ASP A 98 23.21 2.80 -1.98
C ASP A 98 21.78 2.78 -1.41
N LEU A 99 21.52 3.64 -0.43
CA LEU A 99 20.20 3.80 0.17
C LEU A 99 19.14 4.26 -0.85
N LYS A 100 19.55 4.86 -1.98
CA LYS A 100 18.66 5.19 -3.10
C LYS A 100 18.11 3.95 -3.81
N GLU A 101 18.70 2.77 -3.61
CA GLU A 101 18.15 1.52 -4.12
C GLU A 101 17.03 0.95 -3.24
N ILE A 102 16.80 1.57 -2.07
CA ILE A 102 15.77 1.17 -1.11
C ILE A 102 14.63 2.20 -1.13
N SER A 103 13.39 1.72 -1.10
CA SER A 103 12.23 2.53 -0.74
C SER A 103 11.39 1.88 0.35
N ILE A 104 10.71 2.71 1.13
CA ILE A 104 9.72 2.27 2.13
C ILE A 104 8.34 2.72 1.66
N TRP A 105 7.36 1.83 1.74
CA TRP A 105 5.96 2.11 1.41
C TRP A 105 5.05 1.77 2.58
N ALA A 106 4.57 2.79 3.28
CA ALA A 106 3.55 2.65 4.31
C ALA A 106 2.15 2.67 3.66
N LEU A 107 1.50 1.52 3.62
CA LEU A 107 0.13 1.38 3.12
C LEU A 107 -0.84 1.67 4.26
N CYS A 108 -1.48 2.83 4.16
CA CYS A 108 -2.36 3.37 5.19
C CYS A 108 -3.78 3.46 4.66
N GLU A 109 -4.76 3.08 5.46
CA GLU A 109 -6.14 3.33 5.04
C GLU A 109 -6.49 4.82 5.12
N ARG A 110 -6.05 5.50 6.20
CA ARG A 110 -6.27 6.94 6.43
C ARG A 110 -4.94 7.68 6.52
N LYS A 111 -4.95 8.94 6.08
CA LYS A 111 -3.78 9.81 6.16
C LYS A 111 -3.31 9.98 7.60
N PRO A 112 -2.00 9.77 7.89
CA PRO A 112 -1.47 9.89 9.24
C PRO A 112 -1.26 11.37 9.64
N LEU A 113 -2.35 12.11 9.83
CA LEU A 113 -2.34 13.55 10.10
C LEU A 113 -1.47 13.94 11.30
N LYS A 114 -1.43 13.12 12.36
CA LYS A 114 -0.59 13.40 13.53
C LYS A 114 0.90 13.32 13.17
N LEU A 115 1.33 12.35 12.37
CA LEU A 115 2.71 12.28 11.89
C LEU A 115 3.02 13.50 11.01
N MET A 116 2.22 13.72 9.98
CA MET A 116 2.49 14.74 8.96
C MET A 116 2.38 16.18 9.48
N ARG A 117 1.43 16.47 10.39
CA ARG A 117 1.22 17.84 10.91
C ARG A 117 1.98 18.11 12.20
N LYS A 118 1.81 17.26 13.22
CA LYS A 118 2.42 17.50 14.55
C LYS A 118 3.92 17.19 14.54
N TYR A 119 4.34 16.18 13.78
CA TYR A 119 5.72 15.74 13.69
C TYR A 119 6.33 16.01 12.31
N GLY A 120 5.78 16.95 11.54
CA GLY A 120 6.28 17.32 10.22
C GLY A 120 7.74 17.79 10.24
N HIS A 121 8.19 18.37 11.36
CA HIS A 121 9.60 18.73 11.59
C HIS A 121 10.55 17.52 11.71
N ILE A 122 10.02 16.32 11.95
CA ILE A 122 10.80 15.06 12.02
C ILE A 122 10.79 14.33 10.68
N ALA A 123 9.66 14.40 9.99
CA ALA A 123 9.43 13.76 8.71
C ALA A 123 8.46 14.61 7.90
N GLU A 124 8.99 15.42 7.01
CA GLU A 124 8.18 16.21 6.10
C GLU A 124 7.69 15.31 4.96
N PHE A 125 6.37 15.28 4.78
CA PHE A 125 5.72 14.53 3.70
C PHE A 125 5.02 15.50 2.76
N THR A 126 5.44 15.48 1.49
CA THR A 126 4.84 16.29 0.43
C THR A 126 3.94 15.41 -0.45
N PRO A 127 2.79 15.93 -0.93
CA PRO A 127 2.00 15.22 -1.93
C PRO A 127 2.82 14.98 -3.19
N VAL A 128 2.65 13.81 -3.82
CA VAL A 128 3.25 13.56 -5.13
C VAL A 128 2.34 14.10 -6.22
N GLU A 129 2.87 14.99 -7.05
CA GLU A 129 2.13 15.63 -8.13
C GLU A 129 1.55 14.60 -9.11
N GLY A 130 0.26 14.69 -9.41
CA GLY A 130 -0.44 13.77 -10.31
C GLY A 130 -0.85 12.42 -9.69
N TYR A 131 -0.61 12.20 -8.40
CA TYR A 131 -0.96 10.95 -7.72
C TYR A 131 -1.68 11.18 -6.39
N ALA A 132 -3.01 11.21 -6.45
CA ALA A 132 -3.85 11.38 -5.26
C ALA A 132 -3.58 10.27 -4.22
N GLY A 133 -3.48 10.69 -2.96
CA GLY A 133 -3.22 9.77 -1.84
C GLY A 133 -1.78 9.29 -1.70
N ILE A 134 -0.84 9.73 -2.53
CA ILE A 134 0.58 9.41 -2.38
C ILE A 134 1.33 10.62 -1.82
N TYR A 135 2.09 10.39 -0.75
CA TYR A 135 2.93 11.38 -0.10
C TYR A 135 4.35 10.85 0.03
N ARG A 136 5.36 11.70 -0.21
CA ARG A 136 6.76 11.33 -0.17
C ARG A 136 7.54 12.12 0.86
N SER A 137 8.50 11.47 1.50
CA SER A 137 9.59 12.10 2.25
C SER A 137 10.91 11.57 1.73
N ASP A 138 11.84 12.46 1.39
CA ASP A 138 13.19 12.11 0.91
C ASP A 138 14.28 12.38 1.96
N ASP A 139 13.90 12.71 3.20
CA ASP A 139 14.81 13.19 4.24
C ASP A 139 15.89 12.16 4.63
N LYS A 140 15.49 10.90 4.84
CA LYS A 140 16.40 9.84 5.32
C LYS A 140 16.57 8.72 4.30
N VAL A 141 15.44 8.16 3.87
CA VAL A 141 15.30 7.10 2.86
C VAL A 141 14.05 7.45 2.07
N PRO A 142 13.98 7.18 0.75
CA PRO A 142 12.76 7.37 -0.02
C PRO A 142 11.57 6.69 0.67
N PHE A 143 10.70 7.49 1.26
CA PHE A 143 9.60 7.03 2.08
C PHE A 143 8.29 7.51 1.47
N TYR A 144 7.44 6.55 1.14
CA TYR A 144 6.12 6.78 0.60
C TYR A 144 5.05 6.41 1.63
N VAL A 145 4.08 7.29 1.81
CA VAL A 145 2.81 7.00 2.47
C VAL A 145 1.75 6.95 1.39
N LEU A 146 1.13 5.78 1.22
CA LEU A 146 0.03 5.57 0.32
C LEU A 146 -1.26 5.47 1.13
N VAL A 147 -2.18 6.40 0.90
CA VAL A 147 -3.45 6.53 1.60
C VAL A 147 -4.58 5.98 0.73
N MET A 148 -5.04 4.78 1.04
CA MET A 148 -6.05 4.06 0.23
C MET A 148 -7.36 4.83 0.12
N ASN A 149 -7.78 5.56 1.16
CA ASN A 149 -8.97 6.39 1.13
C ASN A 149 -8.83 7.67 0.30
N GLU A 150 -7.63 8.01 -0.17
CA GLU A 150 -7.37 9.20 -0.98
C GLU A 150 -7.06 8.87 -2.44
N LEU A 151 -6.88 7.58 -2.78
CA LEU A 151 -6.66 7.13 -4.14
C LEU A 151 -7.82 7.50 -5.06
N GLU A 152 -7.48 7.83 -6.30
CA GLU A 152 -8.44 7.95 -7.39
C GLU A 152 -9.03 6.59 -7.76
N ILE A 153 -10.29 6.60 -8.22
CA ILE A 153 -10.97 5.37 -8.65
C ILE A 153 -10.64 5.10 -10.12
N GLU A 154 -9.50 4.46 -10.33
CA GLU A 154 -8.93 4.14 -11.64
C GLU A 154 -8.21 2.79 -11.58
N GLU A 155 -8.02 2.15 -12.73
CA GLU A 155 -7.59 0.75 -12.84
C GLU A 155 -6.31 0.44 -12.07
N ARG A 156 -5.31 1.33 -12.16
CA ARG A 156 -4.02 1.18 -11.46
C ARG A 156 -4.14 1.13 -9.93
N ASN A 157 -5.28 1.55 -9.36
CA ASN A 157 -5.55 1.60 -7.92
C ASN A 157 -6.50 0.50 -7.44
N TYR A 158 -7.17 -0.25 -8.33
CA TYR A 158 -8.26 -1.18 -7.96
C TYR A 158 -7.87 -2.18 -6.89
N VAL A 159 -6.66 -2.76 -6.99
CA VAL A 159 -6.16 -3.70 -5.99
C VAL A 159 -6.13 -3.09 -4.59
N LEU A 160 -5.67 -1.85 -4.45
CA LEU A 160 -5.58 -1.18 -3.15
C LEU A 160 -6.91 -0.61 -2.67
N LEU A 161 -7.81 -0.21 -3.59
CA LEU A 161 -9.15 0.26 -3.24
C LEU A 161 -10.00 -0.81 -2.57
N ASN A 162 -9.74 -2.10 -2.83
CA ASN A 162 -10.33 -3.21 -2.06
C ASN A 162 -10.04 -3.14 -0.55
N PHE A 163 -9.00 -2.41 -0.13
CA PHE A 163 -8.62 -2.27 1.27
C PHE A 163 -8.92 -0.89 1.85
N ALA A 164 -9.62 -0.03 1.09
CA ALA A 164 -10.09 1.25 1.57
C ALA A 164 -11.16 1.10 2.67
N GLY A 165 -11.46 2.21 3.34
CA GLY A 165 -12.56 2.32 4.31
C GLY A 165 -13.91 2.40 3.62
N LYS A 166 -14.98 2.19 4.41
CA LYS A 166 -16.36 2.01 3.92
C LYS A 166 -16.76 3.02 2.84
N GLU A 167 -16.69 4.32 3.15
CA GLU A 167 -17.11 5.38 2.21
C GLU A 167 -16.39 5.34 0.86
N ARG A 168 -15.06 5.16 0.86
CA ARG A 168 -14.29 5.07 -0.39
C ARG A 168 -14.57 3.75 -1.12
N LEU A 169 -14.71 2.64 -0.38
CA LEU A 169 -15.05 1.36 -0.97
C LEU A 169 -16.43 1.41 -1.65
N GLU A 170 -17.43 2.06 -1.06
CA GLU A 170 -18.76 2.20 -1.67
C GLU A 170 -18.70 2.92 -3.01
N LEU A 171 -17.95 4.04 -3.09
CA LEU A 171 -17.74 4.75 -4.36
C LEU A 171 -17.05 3.87 -5.40
N TYR A 172 -16.03 3.12 -4.98
CA TYR A 172 -15.31 2.19 -5.85
C TYR A 172 -16.23 1.08 -6.37
N VAL A 173 -17.02 0.43 -5.51
CA VAL A 173 -17.93 -0.65 -5.90
C VAL A 173 -19.02 -0.15 -6.86
N ARG A 174 -19.58 1.03 -6.63
CA ARG A 174 -20.55 1.65 -7.57
C ARG A 174 -19.92 1.88 -8.94
N HIS A 175 -18.72 2.47 -8.97
CA HIS A 175 -17.99 2.68 -10.21
C HIS A 175 -17.76 1.37 -10.97
N LEU A 176 -17.40 0.28 -10.28
CA LEU A 176 -17.24 -1.02 -10.92
C LEU A 176 -18.57 -1.56 -11.49
N ALA A 177 -19.67 -1.43 -10.75
CA ALA A 177 -21.00 -1.89 -11.16
C ALA A 177 -21.53 -1.11 -12.36
N GLU A 178 -21.45 0.22 -12.33
CA GLU A 178 -21.87 1.11 -13.41
C GLU A 178 -21.11 0.84 -14.71
N ARG A 179 -19.84 0.42 -14.62
CA ARG A 179 -18.99 0.08 -15.77
C ARG A 179 -19.03 -1.40 -16.15
N GLY A 180 -19.81 -2.23 -15.46
CA GLY A 180 -19.91 -3.67 -15.74
C GLY A 180 -18.61 -4.45 -15.52
N LEU A 181 -17.74 -3.99 -14.61
CA LEU A 181 -16.43 -4.61 -14.33
C LEU A 181 -16.60 -5.81 -13.37
N ILE A 182 -17.21 -6.88 -13.88
CA ILE A 182 -17.64 -8.04 -13.07
C ILE A 182 -16.49 -8.71 -12.32
N GLU A 183 -15.33 -8.88 -12.96
CA GLU A 183 -14.19 -9.55 -12.30
C GLU A 183 -13.63 -8.72 -11.14
N GLU A 184 -13.58 -7.39 -11.27
CA GLU A 184 -13.16 -6.52 -10.18
C GLU A 184 -14.20 -6.45 -9.05
N LEU A 185 -15.50 -6.56 -9.39
CA LEU A 185 -16.55 -6.71 -8.38
C LEU A 185 -16.38 -8.01 -7.58
N ARG A 186 -16.03 -9.12 -8.24
CA ARG A 186 -15.73 -10.39 -7.56
C ARG A 186 -14.54 -10.21 -6.61
N HIS A 187 -13.47 -9.54 -7.03
CA HIS A 187 -12.33 -9.23 -6.16
C HIS A 187 -12.74 -8.40 -4.95
N ALA A 188 -13.52 -7.34 -5.14
CA ALA A 188 -14.03 -6.51 -4.06
C ALA A 188 -14.88 -7.34 -3.08
N TYR A 189 -15.74 -8.21 -3.59
CA TYR A 189 -16.60 -9.09 -2.79
C TYR A 189 -15.79 -10.09 -1.96
N LEU A 190 -14.71 -10.65 -2.51
CA LEU A 190 -13.82 -11.56 -1.76
C LEU A 190 -13.16 -10.86 -0.56
N VAL A 191 -12.88 -9.57 -0.66
CA VAL A 191 -12.22 -8.81 0.41
C VAL A 191 -13.24 -8.23 1.40
N ASN A 192 -14.39 -7.74 0.94
CA ASN A 192 -15.41 -7.08 1.77
C ASN A 192 -16.84 -7.51 1.40
N PRO A 193 -17.23 -8.78 1.62
CA PRO A 193 -18.49 -9.31 1.10
C PRO A 193 -19.72 -8.55 1.61
N HIS A 194 -19.73 -8.19 2.90
CA HIS A 194 -20.86 -7.48 3.52
C HIS A 194 -21.09 -6.09 2.91
N TRP A 195 -20.03 -5.29 2.73
CA TRP A 195 -20.16 -3.93 2.19
C TRP A 195 -20.46 -3.94 0.69
N VAL A 196 -19.90 -4.90 -0.05
CA VAL A 196 -20.18 -5.03 -1.48
C VAL A 196 -21.64 -5.43 -1.73
N SER A 197 -22.19 -6.39 -0.96
CA SER A 197 -23.62 -6.72 -1.02
C SER A 197 -24.50 -5.51 -0.74
N GLU A 198 -24.22 -4.76 0.33
CA GLU A 198 -24.98 -3.56 0.72
C GLU A 198 -25.06 -2.54 -0.43
N VAL A 199 -23.95 -2.31 -1.14
CA VAL A 199 -23.90 -1.38 -2.27
C VAL A 199 -24.66 -1.89 -3.49
N ILE A 200 -24.48 -3.16 -3.84
CA ILE A 200 -25.13 -3.78 -5.01
C ILE A 200 -26.64 -3.79 -4.82
N ASP A 201 -27.14 -4.18 -3.65
CA ASP A 201 -28.58 -4.19 -3.33
C ASP A 201 -29.19 -2.79 -3.45
N VAL A 202 -28.51 -1.76 -2.92
CA VAL A 202 -28.96 -0.36 -3.03
C VAL A 202 -28.95 0.14 -4.48
N SER A 203 -27.98 -0.29 -5.29
CA SER A 203 -27.89 0.09 -6.71
C SER A 203 -29.01 -0.54 -7.55
N MET A 204 -29.41 -1.78 -7.26
CA MET A 204 -30.52 -2.46 -7.95
C MET A 204 -31.90 -1.92 -7.58
N ILE A 205 -32.06 -1.27 -6.41
CA ILE A 205 -33.31 -0.63 -6.00
C ILE A 205 -33.51 0.74 -6.67
N ARG A 206 -32.42 1.38 -7.15
CA ARG A 206 -32.44 2.74 -7.71
C ARG A 206 -32.34 2.81 -9.23
N GLY A 207 -32.16 1.67 -9.91
CA GLY A 207 -32.21 1.53 -11.38
C GLY A 207 -33.60 1.11 -11.84
#